data_AF-A0A820P1Z0-F1
#
_entry.id   AF-A0A820P1Z0-F1
#
_cell.length_a   1.000
_cell.length_b   1.000
_cell.length_c   1.000
_cell.angle_alpha   90.00
_cell.angle_beta   90.00
_cell.angle_gamma   90.00
#
_symmetry.space_group_name_H-M   'P 1'
#
loop_
_entity.id
_entity.type
_entity.pdbx_description
1 polymer ?
#
loop_
_entity_poly.entity_id
_entity_poly.type
_entity_poly.pdbx_seq_one_letter_code
_entity_poly.pdbx_strand_id
1 'polypeptide(L)'
;IEEAENDTWGYLPSHFFSIRSSYGTKNDLKLLVDECHSRKIRVFIDCVFNHTDKECPLGQIDRNYWYYKGKHHPDDPYNWGPELNYDFQDQQLKVEPAVKFLSGVVKYWFEEFHLDGI
;
A
#
# COMPACT_ATOMS: atom_id res chain seq x y z
N ILE A 1 -22.92 5.09 2.58
CA ILE A 1 -22.13 5.76 1.52
C ILE A 1 -21.66 4.62 0.65
N GLU A 2 -22.27 4.47 -0.51
CA GLU A 2 -21.86 3.48 -1.52
C GLU A 2 -20.48 3.91 -2.00
N GLU A 3 -19.43 3.19 -1.58
CA GLU A 3 -18.13 3.33 -2.23
C GLU A 3 -18.34 2.90 -3.67
N ALA A 4 -18.33 3.85 -4.61
CA ALA A 4 -18.23 3.53 -6.02
C ALA A 4 -17.06 2.55 -6.16
N GLU A 5 -17.34 1.34 -6.62
CA GLU A 5 -16.31 0.34 -6.88
C GLU A 5 -15.41 0.91 -7.97
N ASN A 6 -14.34 1.59 -7.56
CA ASN A 6 -13.20 1.82 -8.42
C ASN A 6 -12.61 0.43 -8.68
N ASP A 7 -13.06 -0.20 -9.77
CA ASP A 7 -12.61 -1.51 -10.26
C ASP A 7 -11.18 -1.40 -10.81
N THR A 8 -10.27 -1.02 -9.93
CA THR A 8 -8.82 -0.89 -10.16
C THR A 8 -8.11 -2.22 -9.94
N TRP A 9 -8.88 -3.29 -9.74
CA TRP A 9 -8.42 -4.64 -9.41
C TRP A 9 -7.52 -4.72 -8.17
N GLY A 10 -7.58 -3.71 -7.30
CA GLY A 10 -6.74 -3.59 -6.10
C GLY A 10 -5.44 -2.80 -6.30
N TYR A 11 -5.15 -2.34 -7.52
CA TYR A 11 -3.90 -1.64 -7.83
C TYR A 11 -3.90 -0.14 -7.52
N LEU A 12 -4.99 0.42 -6.98
CA LEU A 12 -5.06 1.81 -6.55
C LEU A 12 -5.20 1.91 -5.01
N PRO A 13 -4.10 1.83 -4.24
CA PRO A 13 -4.17 1.74 -2.78
C PRO A 13 -4.43 3.08 -2.09
N SER A 14 -5.24 3.06 -1.04
CA SER A 14 -5.47 4.22 -0.13
C SER A 14 -5.10 3.92 1.32
N HIS A 15 -5.32 2.69 1.77
CA HIS A 15 -5.19 2.27 3.17
C HIS A 15 -4.34 1.00 3.29
N PHE A 16 -3.02 1.18 3.29
CA PHE A 16 -2.02 0.11 3.22
C PHE A 16 -2.05 -0.94 4.36
N PHE A 17 -2.64 -0.60 5.51
CA PHE A 17 -2.73 -1.47 6.71
C PHE A 17 -4.10 -2.13 6.88
N SER A 18 -4.91 -2.13 5.82
CA SER A 18 -6.28 -2.64 5.86
C SER A 18 -6.60 -3.50 4.65
N ILE A 19 -7.56 -4.39 4.84
CA ILE A 19 -8.16 -5.17 3.77
C ILE A 19 -9.42 -4.44 3.33
N ARG A 20 -9.71 -4.47 2.02
CA ARG A 20 -10.97 -3.97 1.50
C ARG A 20 -12.13 -4.76 2.12
N SER A 21 -13.12 -4.06 2.67
CA SER A 21 -14.25 -4.68 3.39
C SER A 21 -15.02 -5.69 2.54
N SER A 22 -15.08 -5.50 1.22
CA SER A 22 -15.71 -6.42 0.26
C SER A 22 -14.99 -7.78 0.13
N TYR A 23 -13.73 -7.88 0.56
CA TYR A 23 -12.97 -9.13 0.59
C TYR A 23 -13.10 -9.88 1.92
N GLY A 24 -13.80 -9.31 2.89
CA GLY A 24 -13.97 -9.87 4.23
C GLY A 24 -13.18 -9.12 5.31
N THR A 25 -13.05 -9.76 6.46
CA THR A 25 -12.39 -9.22 7.64
C THR A 25 -10.90 -9.61 7.70
N LYS A 26 -10.15 -8.99 8.61
CA LYS A 26 -8.77 -9.40 8.91
C LYS A 26 -8.69 -10.87 9.35
N ASN A 27 -9.69 -11.36 10.08
CA ASN A 27 -9.70 -12.75 10.52
C ASN A 27 -9.98 -13.71 9.36
N ASP A 28 -10.77 -13.30 8.37
CA ASP A 28 -11.02 -14.13 7.19
C ASP A 28 -9.74 -14.33 6.36
N LEU A 29 -8.92 -13.28 6.21
CA LEU A 29 -7.62 -13.42 5.54
C LEU A 29 -6.65 -14.28 6.35
N LYS A 30 -6.59 -14.12 7.68
CA LYS A 30 -5.75 -14.99 8.52
C LYS A 30 -6.15 -16.45 8.38
N LEU A 31 -7.46 -16.74 8.41
CA LEU A 31 -7.97 -18.09 8.20
C LEU A 31 -7.59 -18.64 6.82
N LEU A 32 -7.67 -17.82 5.76
CA LEU A 32 -7.22 -18.22 4.42
C LEU A 32 -5.74 -18.62 4.44
N VAL A 33 -4.88 -17.81 5.03
CA VAL A 33 -3.44 -18.10 5.13
C VAL A 33 -3.19 -19.39 5.92
N ASP A 34 -3.81 -19.54 7.08
CA ASP A 34 -3.68 -20.74 7.92
C ASP A 34 -4.13 -22.01 7.18
N GLU A 35 -5.22 -21.94 6.42
CA GLU A 35 -5.72 -23.06 5.61
C GLU A 35 -4.79 -23.36 4.42
N CYS A 36 -4.19 -22.35 3.79
CA CYS A 36 -3.16 -22.56 2.76
C CYS A 36 -1.93 -23.25 3.35
N HIS A 37 -1.43 -22.75 4.49
CA HIS A 37 -0.26 -23.28 5.17
C HIS A 37 -0.45 -24.71 5.66
N SER A 38 -1.63 -25.06 6.21
CA SER A 38 -1.94 -26.44 6.62
C SER A 38 -1.91 -27.43 5.44
N ARG A 39 -2.09 -26.92 4.21
CA ARG A 39 -1.99 -27.66 2.94
C ARG A 39 -0.62 -27.51 2.27
N LYS A 40 0.36 -26.91 2.94
CA LYS A 40 1.72 -26.65 2.43
C LYS A 40 1.75 -25.74 1.19
N ILE A 41 0.80 -24.84 1.09
CA ILE A 41 0.72 -23.81 0.03
C ILE A 41 1.24 -22.51 0.61
N ARG A 42 2.22 -21.89 -0.07
CA ARG A 42 2.72 -20.56 0.30
C ARG A 42 1.79 -19.47 -0.23
N VAL A 43 1.68 -18.38 0.52
CA VAL A 43 0.81 -17.25 0.19
C VAL A 43 1.66 -15.99 -0.02
N PHE A 44 1.50 -15.38 -1.18
CA PHE A 44 2.12 -14.11 -1.57
C PHE A 44 1.01 -13.09 -1.77
N ILE A 45 1.27 -11.83 -1.42
CA ILE A 45 0.34 -10.72 -1.67
C ILE A 45 0.92 -9.78 -2.73
N ASP A 46 0.11 -9.41 -3.71
CA ASP A 46 0.51 -8.38 -4.68
C ASP A 46 0.38 -6.98 -4.02
N CYS A 47 1.43 -6.18 -4.08
CA CYS A 47 1.48 -4.86 -3.47
C CYS A 47 1.97 -3.80 -4.45
N VAL A 48 1.25 -2.68 -4.46
CA VAL A 48 1.62 -1.48 -5.22
C VAL A 48 2.25 -0.46 -4.28
N PHE A 49 3.49 -0.08 -4.59
CA PHE A 49 4.25 0.88 -3.77
C PHE A 49 4.64 2.16 -4.53
N ASN A 50 4.41 2.26 -5.83
CA ASN A 50 4.79 3.45 -6.58
C ASN A 50 3.78 4.61 -6.43
N HIS A 51 2.47 4.32 -6.38
CA HIS A 51 1.41 5.33 -6.37
C HIS A 51 0.27 5.00 -5.40
N THR A 52 -0.61 5.98 -5.17
CA THR A 52 -1.82 5.81 -4.35
C THR A 52 -3.05 6.41 -5.04
N ASP A 53 -4.23 6.15 -4.49
CA ASP A 53 -5.40 6.98 -4.77
C ASP A 53 -5.12 8.44 -4.32
N LYS A 54 -5.76 9.41 -4.99
CA LYS A 54 -5.74 10.83 -4.62
C LYS A 54 -6.37 11.09 -3.24
N GLU A 55 -7.30 10.24 -2.82
CA GLU A 55 -7.97 10.30 -1.51
C GLU A 55 -7.17 9.58 -0.41
N CYS A 56 -5.97 9.06 -0.71
CA CYS A 56 -5.11 8.45 0.30
C CYS A 56 -4.83 9.45 1.45
N PRO A 57 -5.03 9.07 2.72
CA PRO A 57 -4.87 9.99 3.86
C PRO A 57 -3.50 10.64 3.95
N LEU A 58 -2.43 9.98 3.48
CA LEU A 58 -1.08 10.58 3.45
C LEU A 58 -1.10 11.91 2.68
N GLY A 59 -1.74 11.93 1.50
CA GLY A 59 -1.81 13.11 0.64
C GLY A 59 -2.72 14.20 1.19
N GLN A 60 -3.73 13.80 1.96
CA GLN A 60 -4.67 14.71 2.61
C GLN A 60 -4.05 15.39 3.85
N ILE A 61 -3.10 14.74 4.51
CA ILE A 61 -2.37 15.30 5.67
C ILE A 61 -1.28 16.26 5.21
N ASP A 62 -0.35 15.80 4.37
CA ASP A 62 0.71 16.65 3.82
C ASP A 62 1.23 16.09 2.48
N ARG A 63 0.60 16.51 1.39
CA ARG A 63 0.99 16.07 0.04
C ARG A 63 2.47 16.25 -0.26
N ASN A 64 3.09 17.35 0.15
CA ASN A 64 4.47 17.66 -0.22
C ASN A 64 5.49 16.83 0.56
N TYR A 65 5.11 16.34 1.74
CA TYR A 65 5.93 15.48 2.56
C TYR A 65 5.97 14.03 2.04
N TRP A 66 4.90 13.57 1.39
CA TRP A 66 4.74 12.17 0.97
C TRP A 66 4.94 11.93 -0.53
N TYR A 67 4.65 12.91 -1.40
CA TYR A 67 4.56 12.69 -2.85
C TYR A 67 5.46 13.65 -3.65
N TYR A 68 5.79 13.24 -4.88
CA TYR A 68 6.40 14.16 -5.83
C TYR A 68 5.42 15.30 -6.17
N LYS A 69 5.95 16.51 -6.34
CA LYS A 69 5.13 17.70 -6.70
C LYS A 69 4.52 17.59 -8.10
N GLY A 70 5.19 16.89 -9.00
CA GLY A 70 4.72 16.53 -10.34
C GLY A 70 4.94 15.03 -10.59
N LYS A 71 4.84 14.60 -11.84
CA LYS A 71 5.21 13.22 -12.22
C LYS A 71 6.69 12.98 -11.90
N HIS A 72 7.01 11.83 -11.31
CA HIS A 72 8.41 11.43 -11.16
C HIS A 72 9.02 11.13 -12.53
N HIS A 73 8.24 10.52 -13.42
CA HIS A 73 8.58 10.27 -14.81
C HIS A 73 7.67 11.10 -15.74
N PRO A 74 8.09 12.31 -16.15
CA PRO A 74 7.23 13.22 -16.93
C PRO A 74 6.76 12.62 -18.26
N ASP A 75 7.63 11.82 -18.88
CA ASP A 75 7.38 11.17 -20.18
C ASP A 75 6.53 9.90 -20.07
N ASP A 76 6.23 9.42 -18.86
CA ASP A 76 5.36 8.25 -18.69
C ASP A 76 3.92 8.63 -19.11
N PRO A 77 3.38 8.01 -20.18
CA PRO A 77 2.02 8.27 -20.62
C PRO A 77 0.99 7.75 -19.62
N TYR A 78 1.36 6.83 -18.73
CA TYR A 78 0.49 6.24 -17.72
C TYR A 78 0.69 6.95 -16.38
N ASN A 79 -0.38 7.56 -15.87
CA ASN A 79 -0.40 8.14 -14.54
C ASN A 79 -1.51 7.48 -13.74
N TRP A 80 -1.13 6.67 -12.76
CA TRP A 80 -2.06 5.91 -11.93
C TRP A 80 -2.44 6.63 -10.64
N GLY A 81 -1.90 7.82 -10.39
CA GLY A 81 -2.19 8.62 -9.20
C GLY A 81 -0.94 9.30 -8.64
N PRO A 82 -1.05 9.96 -7.47
CA PRO A 82 0.10 10.52 -6.79
C PRO A 82 1.21 9.48 -6.55
N GLU A 83 2.43 9.80 -6.97
CA GLU A 83 3.61 8.96 -6.80
C GLU A 83 4.34 9.27 -5.49
N LEU A 84 4.61 8.24 -4.68
CA LEU A 84 5.33 8.40 -3.41
C LEU A 84 6.76 8.88 -3.68
N ASN A 85 7.22 9.87 -2.92
CA ASN A 85 8.55 10.44 -3.08
C ASN A 85 9.59 9.67 -2.26
N TYR A 86 10.36 8.82 -2.94
CA TYR A 86 11.43 8.04 -2.33
C TYR A 86 12.74 8.82 -2.18
N ASP A 87 12.88 9.93 -2.89
CA ASP A 87 14.08 10.78 -2.83
C ASP A 87 13.99 11.81 -1.69
N PHE A 88 12.81 11.98 -1.09
CA PHE A 88 12.64 12.94 0.00
C PHE A 88 13.21 12.43 1.32
N GLN A 89 14.07 13.27 1.91
CA GLN A 89 14.64 13.05 3.22
C GLN A 89 14.22 14.17 4.18
N ASP A 90 13.57 13.81 5.28
CA ASP A 90 13.39 14.71 6.41
C ASP A 90 14.70 14.76 7.20
N GLN A 91 15.44 15.87 7.06
CA GLN A 91 16.74 16.06 7.72
C GLN A 91 16.62 16.23 9.24
N GLN A 92 15.49 16.76 9.73
CA GLN A 92 15.29 16.98 11.17
C GLN A 92 15.05 15.64 11.87
N LEU A 93 14.18 14.81 11.30
CA LEU A 93 13.85 13.49 11.82
C LEU A 93 14.86 12.41 11.39
N LYS A 94 15.71 12.72 10.39
CA LYS A 94 16.70 11.81 9.78
C LYS A 94 16.04 10.54 9.23
N VAL A 95 14.96 10.72 8.47
CA VAL A 95 14.20 9.62 7.88
C VAL A 95 13.85 9.92 6.43
N GLU A 96 13.70 8.86 5.64
CA GLU A 96 13.01 8.86 4.35
C GLU A 96 11.55 8.45 4.62
N PRO A 97 10.58 9.38 4.58
CA PRO A 97 9.23 9.11 5.07
C PRO A 97 8.53 7.98 4.31
N ALA A 98 8.58 8.00 2.99
CA ALA A 98 7.97 6.97 2.14
C ALA A 98 8.59 5.58 2.41
N VAL A 99 9.93 5.51 2.43
CA VAL A 99 10.67 4.26 2.71
C VAL A 99 10.31 3.72 4.10
N LYS A 100 10.31 4.57 5.13
CA LYS A 100 10.00 4.18 6.50
C LYS A 100 8.56 3.70 6.64
N PHE A 101 7.60 4.40 6.03
CA PHE A 101 6.20 4.03 6.06
C PHE A 101 5.96 2.67 5.39
N LEU A 102 6.47 2.48 4.17
CA LEU A 102 6.29 1.24 3.43
C LEU A 102 7.06 0.06 4.02
N SER A 103 8.23 0.30 4.62
CA SER A 103 8.91 -0.72 5.42
C SER A 103 8.01 -1.21 6.57
N GLY A 104 7.27 -0.30 7.19
CA GLY A 104 6.25 -0.62 8.19
C GLY A 104 5.06 -1.39 7.62
N VAL A 105 4.59 -1.02 6.41
CA VAL A 105 3.52 -1.75 5.69
C VAL A 105 3.94 -3.19 5.42
N VAL A 106 5.10 -3.38 4.79
CA VAL A 106 5.66 -4.71 4.49
C VAL A 106 5.75 -5.52 5.77
N LYS A 107 6.40 -4.97 6.81
CA LYS A 107 6.54 -5.63 8.10
C LYS A 107 5.19 -6.04 8.70
N TYR A 108 4.19 -5.15 8.65
CA TYR A 108 2.86 -5.45 9.14
C TYR A 108 2.22 -6.65 8.43
N TRP A 109 2.31 -6.73 7.10
CA TRP A 109 1.72 -7.85 6.36
C TRP A 109 2.36 -9.20 6.69
N PHE A 110 3.69 -9.23 6.87
CA PHE A 110 4.39 -10.44 7.31
C PHE A 110 4.08 -10.80 8.77
N GLU A 111 4.10 -9.83 9.69
CA GLU A 111 3.91 -10.11 11.13
C GLU A 111 2.45 -10.40 11.49
N GLU A 112 1.49 -9.70 10.88
CA GLU A 112 0.08 -9.82 11.23
C GLU A 112 -0.61 -11.01 10.54
N PHE A 113 -0.22 -11.31 9.30
CA PHE A 113 -0.88 -12.32 8.46
C PHE A 113 0.02 -13.51 8.09
N HIS A 114 1.28 -13.51 8.52
CA HIS A 114 2.23 -14.61 8.26
C HIS A 114 2.43 -14.93 6.77
N LEU A 115 2.40 -13.92 5.90
CA LEU A 115 2.63 -14.13 4.47
C LEU A 115 4.04 -14.66 4.19
N ASP A 116 4.18 -15.39 3.09
CA ASP A 116 5.47 -15.96 2.65
C ASP A 116 6.24 -15.02 1.70
N GLY A 117 5.57 -13.99 1.18
CA GLY A 117 6.16 -13.05 0.24
C GLY A 117 5.25 -11.88 -0.14
N ILE A 118 5.87 -10.90 -0.80
CA ILE A 118 5.27 -9.78 -1.53
C ILE A 118 5.85 -9.80 -2.93
#